data_AF-A0AAU8N123-F1
#
_entry.id   AF-A0AAU8N123-F1
#
_cell.length_a   1.000
_cell.length_b   1.000
_cell.length_c   1.000
_cell.angle_alpha   90.00
_cell.angle_beta   90.00
_cell.angle_gamma   90.00
#
_symmetry.space_group_name_H-M   'P 1'
#
loop_
_entity.id
_entity.type
_entity.pdbx_description
1 polymer ?
#
loop_
_entity_poly.entity_id
_entity_poly.type
_entity_poly.pdbx_seq_one_letter_code
_entity_poly.pdbx_strand_id
1 'polypeptide(L)'
;MKTLFGGLISMILLGVYVHLISVAVRVVDCVSGPGCTLYPLSYFNDGMAQALSVIGGLVSALVIAELALAKPGEAPGARVLDAGASANATRAVTVVSVLYVLVWIGAGLCAFLVGLYHPKELPALTTHGQAWLGLAVSAAYAYFGLSPKT
;
A
#
# COMPACT_ATOMS: atom_id res chain seq x y z
N MET A 1 -0.96 0.55 -25.23
CA MET A 1 0.28 1.17 -24.71
C MET A 1 0.06 1.95 -23.41
N LYS A 2 -0.94 2.84 -23.31
CA LYS A 2 -1.21 3.62 -22.07
C LYS A 2 -1.49 2.77 -20.82
N THR A 3 -2.24 1.67 -20.97
CA THR A 3 -2.58 0.73 -19.88
C THR A 3 -1.37 -0.09 -19.39
N LEU A 4 -0.47 -0.48 -20.29
CA LEU A 4 0.80 -1.15 -19.93
C LEU A 4 1.73 -0.23 -19.15
N PHE A 5 1.78 1.05 -19.52
CA PHE A 5 2.64 2.03 -18.85
C PHE A 5 2.15 2.33 -17.42
N GLY A 6 0.83 2.53 -17.26
CA GLY A 6 0.22 2.73 -15.93
C GLY A 6 0.34 1.52 -15.01
N GLY A 7 0.09 0.32 -15.53
CA GLY A 7 0.22 -0.93 -14.77
C GLY A 7 1.67 -1.26 -14.37
N LEU A 8 2.65 -1.00 -15.24
CA LEU A 8 4.06 -1.21 -14.90
C LEU A 8 4.51 -0.24 -13.80
N ILE A 9 4.15 1.04 -13.92
CA ILE A 9 4.48 2.06 -12.92
C ILE A 9 3.86 1.70 -11.57
N SER A 10 2.59 1.28 -11.53
CA SER A 10 1.95 0.93 -10.26
C SER A 10 2.68 -0.24 -9.58
N MET A 11 3.07 -1.27 -10.33
CA MET A 11 3.83 -2.41 -9.78
C MET A 11 5.20 -1.98 -9.24
N ILE A 12 5.89 -1.06 -9.92
CA ILE A 12 7.16 -0.50 -9.43
C ILE A 12 6.91 0.27 -8.12
N LEU A 13 5.90 1.14 -8.08
CA LEU A 13 5.57 1.92 -6.88
C LEU A 13 5.21 1.02 -5.69
N LEU A 14 4.42 -0.03 -5.90
CA LEU A 14 4.10 -1.00 -4.86
C LEU A 14 5.34 -1.76 -4.38
N GLY A 15 6.24 -2.15 -5.30
CA GLY A 15 7.51 -2.79 -4.95
C GLY A 15 8.39 -1.90 -4.07
N VAL A 16 8.53 -0.62 -4.43
CA VAL A 16 9.27 0.36 -3.63
C VAL A 16 8.60 0.59 -2.28
N TYR A 17 7.27 0.69 -2.26
CA TYR A 17 6.48 0.84 -1.03
C TYR A 17 6.76 -0.31 -0.03
N VAL A 18 6.65 -1.56 -0.50
CA VAL A 18 6.91 -2.75 0.31
C VAL A 18 8.37 -2.80 0.76
N HIS A 19 9.30 -2.44 -0.12
CA HIS A 19 10.72 -2.40 0.22
C HIS A 19 11.01 -1.40 1.34
N LEU A 20 10.50 -0.17 1.25
CA LEU A 20 10.69 0.87 2.27
C LEU A 20 10.12 0.45 3.61
N ILE A 21 8.92 -0.13 3.63
CA ILE A 21 8.32 -0.67 4.87
C ILE A 21 9.18 -1.81 5.43
N SER A 22 9.65 -2.73 4.58
CA SER A 22 10.49 -3.85 5.04
C SER A 22 11.80 -3.37 5.66
N VAL A 23 12.43 -2.34 5.09
CA VAL A 23 13.63 -1.73 5.68
C VAL A 23 13.29 -1.04 7.00
N ALA A 24 12.22 -0.24 7.03
CA ALA A 24 11.78 0.46 8.24
C ALA A 24 11.51 -0.51 9.40
N VAL A 25 10.83 -1.62 9.14
CA VAL A 25 10.57 -2.67 10.14
C VAL A 25 11.87 -3.29 10.64
N ARG A 26 12.81 -3.64 9.74
CA ARG A 26 14.13 -4.17 10.15
C ARG A 26 14.93 -3.20 11.02
N VAL A 27 14.84 -1.90 10.74
CA VAL A 27 15.47 -0.87 11.56
C VAL A 27 14.82 -0.83 12.94
N VAL A 28 13.48 -0.81 13.02
CA VAL A 28 12.74 -0.84 14.29
C VAL A 28 13.07 -2.09 15.11
N ASP A 29 13.04 -3.27 14.50
CA ASP A 29 13.37 -4.54 15.17
C ASP A 29 14.81 -4.53 15.69
N CYS A 30 15.75 -3.98 14.91
CA CYS A 30 17.16 -3.89 15.26
C CYS A 30 17.38 -2.97 16.47
N VAL A 31 16.82 -1.76 16.46
CA VAL A 31 17.04 -0.76 17.52
C VAL A 31 16.30 -1.13 18.82
N SER A 32 15.22 -1.90 18.70
CA SER A 32 14.47 -2.42 19.85
C SER A 32 15.18 -3.61 20.52
N GLY A 33 16.11 -4.27 19.83
CA GLY A 33 16.88 -5.40 20.34
C GLY A 33 18.25 -5.00 20.89
N PRO A 34 18.77 -5.66 21.94
CA PRO A 34 20.09 -5.35 22.45
C PRO A 34 21.19 -5.73 21.45
N GLY A 35 22.11 -4.80 21.17
CA GLY A 35 23.36 -5.08 20.47
C GLY A 35 23.29 -5.20 18.94
N CYS A 36 22.17 -4.86 18.31
CA CYS A 36 22.08 -4.90 16.84
C CYS A 36 22.78 -3.69 16.20
N THR A 37 23.78 -3.96 15.35
CA THR A 37 24.53 -2.92 14.60
C THR A 37 24.32 -2.99 13.09
N LEU A 38 23.55 -3.96 12.60
CA LEU A 38 23.34 -4.20 11.16
C LEU A 38 22.42 -3.16 10.50
N TYR A 39 21.41 -2.69 11.24
CA TYR A 39 20.43 -1.70 10.78
C TYR A 39 20.26 -0.58 11.81
N PRO A 40 21.26 0.29 11.99
CA PRO A 40 21.14 1.43 12.90
C PRO A 40 20.05 2.38 12.42
N LEU A 41 19.54 3.25 13.31
CA LEU A 41 18.54 4.28 12.96
C LEU A 41 18.94 5.11 11.73
N SER A 42 20.23 5.43 11.58
CA SER A 42 20.76 6.19 10.44
C SER A 42 20.65 5.47 9.09
N TYR A 43 20.37 4.16 9.10
CA TYR A 43 20.14 3.40 7.87
C TYR A 43 18.84 3.84 7.18
N PHE A 44 17.82 4.26 7.96
CA PHE A 44 16.60 4.85 7.43
C PHE A 44 16.71 6.38 7.41
N ASN A 45 17.19 6.92 6.30
CA ASN A 45 17.45 8.35 6.17
C ASN A 45 16.19 9.17 5.76
N ASP A 46 16.33 10.49 5.79
CA ASP A 46 15.24 11.43 5.46
C ASP A 46 14.68 11.25 4.04
N GLY A 47 15.55 10.90 3.08
CA GLY A 47 15.13 10.59 1.71
C GLY A 47 14.20 9.36 1.65
N MET A 48 14.49 8.33 2.45
CA MET A 48 13.64 7.15 2.58
C MET A 48 12.32 7.48 3.29
N ALA A 49 12.35 8.34 4.31
CA ALA A 49 11.15 8.82 5.00
C ALA A 49 10.23 9.60 4.05
N GLN A 50 10.79 10.53 3.28
CA GLN A 50 10.05 11.30 2.28
C GLN A 50 9.51 10.39 1.17
N ALA A 51 10.32 9.45 0.68
CA ALA A 51 9.89 8.49 -0.32
C ALA A 51 8.74 7.61 0.19
N LEU A 52 8.81 7.15 1.45
CA LEU A 52 7.75 6.36 2.07
C LEU A 52 6.42 7.12 2.09
N SER A 53 6.45 8.39 2.52
CA SER A 53 5.27 9.25 2.57
C SER A 53 4.68 9.48 1.17
N VAL A 54 5.50 9.89 0.20
CA VAL A 54 5.05 10.19 -1.17
C VAL A 54 4.52 8.93 -1.87
N ILE A 55 5.31 7.86 -1.87
CA ILE A 55 4.95 6.61 -2.56
C ILE A 55 3.78 5.94 -1.86
N GLY A 56 3.76 5.94 -0.52
CA GLY A 56 2.63 5.43 0.26
C GLY A 56 1.33 6.18 -0.04
N GLY A 57 1.39 7.51 -0.20
CA GLY A 57 0.27 8.32 -0.64
C GLY A 57 -0.20 7.97 -2.06
N LEU A 58 0.72 7.86 -3.02
CA LEU A 58 0.41 7.51 -4.41
C LEU A 58 -0.21 6.12 -4.54
N VAL A 59 0.35 5.12 -3.87
CA VAL A 59 -0.17 3.74 -3.87
C VAL A 59 -1.57 3.72 -3.26
N SER A 60 -1.77 4.41 -2.13
CA SER A 60 -3.08 4.46 -1.47
C SER A 60 -4.12 5.20 -2.32
N ALA A 61 -3.74 6.29 -2.98
CA ALA A 61 -4.61 7.02 -3.90
C ALA A 61 -5.05 6.14 -5.07
N LEU A 62 -4.14 5.35 -5.65
CA LEU A 62 -4.49 4.39 -6.70
C LEU A 62 -5.47 3.33 -6.21
N VAL A 63 -5.23 2.75 -5.03
CA VAL A 63 -6.14 1.74 -4.46
C VAL A 63 -7.53 2.33 -4.21
N ILE A 64 -7.60 3.52 -3.60
CA ILE A 64 -8.87 4.20 -3.33
C ILE A 64 -9.59 4.51 -4.64
N ALA A 65 -8.91 5.04 -5.65
CA ALA A 65 -9.51 5.34 -6.95
C ALA A 65 -10.07 4.07 -7.62
N GLU A 66 -9.32 2.97 -7.59
CA GLU A 66 -9.77 1.69 -8.14
C GLU A 66 -10.97 1.12 -7.39
N LEU A 67 -10.96 1.18 -6.06
CA LEU A 67 -12.06 0.69 -5.23
C LEU A 67 -13.31 1.58 -5.33
N ALA A 68 -13.16 2.89 -5.43
CA ALA A 68 -14.27 3.83 -5.56
C ALA A 68 -15.03 3.68 -6.89
N LEU A 69 -14.32 3.33 -7.96
CA LEU A 69 -14.94 3.08 -9.25
C LEU A 69 -15.57 1.67 -9.31
N ALA A 70 -15.12 0.72 -8.47
CA ALA A 70 -15.56 -0.67 -8.51
C ALA A 70 -16.95 -0.80 -7.90
N LYS A 71 -17.80 -1.66 -8.48
CA LYS A 71 -19.10 -1.96 -7.87
C LYS A 71 -18.89 -2.82 -6.63
N PRO A 72 -19.71 -2.67 -5.58
CA PRO A 72 -19.67 -3.56 -4.43
C PRO A 72 -19.80 -5.03 -4.86
N GLY A 73 -18.84 -5.88 -4.48
CA GLY A 73 -18.79 -7.29 -4.85
C GLY A 73 -18.13 -7.59 -6.21
N GLU A 74 -17.80 -6.57 -7.01
CA GLU A 74 -17.03 -6.72 -8.23
C GLU A 74 -15.53 -6.67 -7.93
N ALA A 75 -14.75 -7.50 -8.62
CA ALA A 75 -13.32 -7.54 -8.43
C ALA A 75 -12.64 -6.31 -9.08
N PRO A 76 -11.66 -5.67 -8.42
CA PRO A 76 -10.95 -4.52 -8.98
C PRO A 76 -10.28 -4.85 -10.32
N GLY A 77 -10.21 -3.88 -11.23
CA GLY A 77 -9.50 -4.01 -12.51
C GLY A 77 -10.26 -4.70 -13.66
N ALA A 78 -11.39 -5.37 -13.40
CA ALA A 78 -12.16 -6.09 -14.44
C ALA A 78 -12.63 -5.17 -15.60
N ARG A 79 -12.90 -3.89 -15.29
CA ARG A 79 -13.35 -2.86 -16.23
C ARG A 79 -12.26 -2.24 -17.11
N VAL A 80 -10.97 -2.51 -16.84
CA VAL A 80 -9.85 -1.84 -17.52
C VAL A 80 -9.62 -2.43 -18.93
N LEU A 81 -10.26 -3.57 -19.22
CA LEU A 81 -10.16 -4.26 -20.49
C LEU A 81 -11.37 -3.95 -21.38
N ASP A 82 -11.11 -3.85 -22.69
CA ASP A 82 -12.16 -3.66 -23.68
C ASP A 82 -13.17 -4.82 -23.67
N ALA A 83 -14.41 -4.56 -24.06
CA ALA A 83 -15.49 -5.56 -24.09
C ALA A 83 -15.20 -6.80 -24.96
N GLY A 84 -14.17 -6.76 -25.81
CA GLY A 84 -13.68 -7.87 -26.63
C GLY A 84 -12.44 -8.60 -26.07
N ALA A 85 -12.00 -8.29 -24.86
CA ALA A 85 -10.83 -8.94 -24.26
C ALA A 85 -11.09 -10.43 -23.97
N SER A 86 -10.07 -11.26 -24.15
CA SER A 86 -10.17 -12.69 -23.86
C SER A 86 -10.42 -12.93 -22.37
N ALA A 87 -11.20 -13.97 -22.04
CA ALA A 87 -11.50 -14.33 -20.65
C ALA A 87 -10.23 -14.54 -19.80
N ASN A 88 -9.16 -15.03 -20.41
CA ASN A 88 -7.86 -15.21 -19.76
C ASN A 88 -7.18 -13.88 -19.42
N ALA A 89 -7.28 -12.86 -20.29
CA ALA A 89 -6.75 -11.53 -20.02
C ALA A 89 -7.52 -10.86 -18.87
N THR A 90 -8.85 -10.97 -18.86
CA THR A 90 -9.69 -10.47 -17.77
C THR A 90 -9.34 -11.11 -16.45
N ARG A 91 -9.22 -12.44 -16.43
CA ARG A 91 -8.81 -13.16 -15.23
C ARG A 91 -7.43 -12.73 -14.73
N ALA A 92 -6.45 -12.58 -15.63
CA ALA A 92 -5.10 -12.17 -15.27
C ALA A 92 -5.08 -10.76 -14.63
N VAL A 93 -5.75 -9.79 -15.25
CA VAL A 93 -5.81 -8.41 -14.72
C VAL A 93 -6.51 -8.39 -13.36
N THR A 94 -7.64 -9.07 -13.22
CA THR A 94 -8.35 -9.18 -11.95
C THR A 94 -7.46 -9.77 -10.86
N VAL A 95 -6.74 -10.86 -11.14
CA VAL A 95 -5.84 -11.49 -10.17
C VAL A 95 -4.73 -10.53 -9.75
N VAL A 96 -4.09 -9.83 -10.71
CA VAL A 96 -3.04 -8.86 -10.42
C VAL A 96 -3.57 -7.70 -9.58
N SER A 97 -4.74 -7.16 -9.92
CA SER A 97 -5.37 -6.06 -9.16
C SER A 97 -5.74 -6.47 -7.74
N VAL A 98 -6.28 -7.68 -7.54
CA VAL A 98 -6.58 -8.21 -6.20
C VAL A 98 -5.28 -8.38 -5.40
N LEU A 99 -4.25 -8.99 -5.99
CA LEU A 99 -2.95 -9.14 -5.34
C LEU A 99 -2.34 -7.79 -4.97
N TYR A 100 -2.45 -6.79 -5.84
CA TYR A 100 -1.97 -5.44 -5.58
C TYR A 100 -2.60 -4.86 -4.30
N VAL A 101 -3.93 -4.94 -4.19
CA VAL A 101 -4.66 -4.45 -3.02
C VAL A 101 -4.27 -5.24 -1.77
N LEU A 102 -4.16 -6.57 -1.86
CA LEU A 102 -3.76 -7.41 -0.73
C LEU A 102 -2.35 -7.09 -0.22
N VAL A 103 -1.39 -6.86 -1.12
CA VAL A 103 -0.03 -6.48 -0.76
C VAL A 103 -0.01 -5.09 -0.10
N TRP A 104 -0.76 -4.13 -0.64
CA TRP A 104 -0.90 -2.81 -0.01
C TRP A 104 -1.52 -2.91 1.39
N ILE A 105 -2.56 -3.73 1.58
CA ILE A 105 -3.17 -3.98 2.88
C ILE A 105 -2.16 -4.59 3.84
N GLY A 106 -1.48 -5.67 3.43
CA GLY A 106 -0.52 -6.38 4.29
C GLY A 106 0.65 -5.50 4.71
N ALA A 107 1.23 -4.74 3.78
CA ALA A 107 2.34 -3.85 4.07
C ALA A 107 1.92 -2.69 4.99
N GLY A 108 0.77 -2.06 4.72
CA GLY A 108 0.25 -0.99 5.56
C GLY A 108 -0.14 -1.46 6.97
N LEU A 109 -0.76 -2.65 7.08
CA LEU A 109 -1.07 -3.25 8.38
C LEU A 109 0.19 -3.56 9.17
N CYS A 110 1.24 -4.08 8.52
CA CYS A 110 2.54 -4.31 9.14
C CYS A 110 3.15 -2.99 9.67
N ALA A 111 3.17 -1.93 8.85
CA ALA A 111 3.63 -0.62 9.28
C ALA A 111 2.83 -0.07 10.48
N PHE A 112 1.50 -0.24 10.47
CA PHE A 112 0.64 0.15 11.58
C PHE A 112 0.95 -0.63 12.86
N LEU A 113 1.04 -1.96 12.79
CA LEU A 113 1.30 -2.79 13.97
C LEU A 113 2.69 -2.53 14.56
N VAL A 114 3.74 -2.46 13.72
CA VAL A 114 5.10 -2.18 14.18
C VAL A 114 5.19 -0.77 14.77
N GLY A 115 4.59 0.23 14.12
CA GLY A 115 4.50 1.58 14.65
C GLY A 115 3.69 1.67 15.96
N LEU A 116 2.68 0.81 16.14
CA LEU A 116 1.90 0.74 17.37
C LEU A 116 2.72 0.17 18.55
N TYR A 117 3.52 -0.87 18.31
CA TYR A 117 4.35 -1.48 19.36
C TYR A 117 5.63 -0.71 19.65
N HIS A 118 6.20 -0.01 18.66
CA HIS A 118 7.47 0.71 18.75
C HIS A 118 7.35 2.17 18.29
N PRO A 119 6.46 2.99 18.91
CA PRO A 119 6.06 4.28 18.36
C PRO A 119 7.18 5.32 18.28
N LYS A 120 8.22 5.19 19.11
CA LYS A 120 9.32 6.15 19.24
C LYS A 120 10.55 5.81 18.40
N GLU A 121 10.69 4.56 17.98
CA GLU A 121 11.90 4.08 17.31
C GLU A 121 12.02 4.62 15.89
N LEU A 122 10.91 4.68 15.15
CA LEU A 122 10.90 5.25 13.82
C LEU A 122 9.60 6.03 13.55
N PRO A 123 9.53 7.31 13.94
CA PRO A 123 8.31 8.12 13.83
C PRO A 123 7.72 8.19 12.41
N ALA A 124 8.58 8.12 11.38
CA ALA A 124 8.15 8.07 9.99
C ALA A 124 7.26 6.85 9.70
N LEU A 125 7.63 5.67 10.20
CA LEU A 125 6.85 4.44 10.02
C LEU A 125 5.55 4.50 10.82
N THR A 126 5.60 4.97 12.06
CA THR A 126 4.41 5.13 12.92
C THR A 126 3.38 6.08 12.30
N THR A 127 3.84 7.24 11.85
CA THR A 127 2.98 8.26 11.23
C THR A 127 2.36 7.72 9.93
N HIS A 128 3.16 7.05 9.11
CA HIS A 128 2.69 6.40 7.89
C HIS A 128 1.64 5.32 8.18
N GLY A 129 1.89 4.44 9.15
CA GLY A 129 0.96 3.38 9.54
C GLY A 129 -0.39 3.92 10.03
N GLN A 130 -0.38 4.98 10.83
CA GLN A 130 -1.60 5.66 11.29
C GLN A 130 -2.37 6.29 10.13
N ALA A 131 -1.68 6.99 9.22
CA ALA A 131 -2.29 7.56 8.03
C ALA A 131 -2.89 6.47 7.12
N TRP A 132 -2.17 5.36 6.92
CA TRP A 132 -2.64 4.22 6.13
C TRP A 132 -3.94 3.64 6.68
N LEU A 133 -4.11 3.53 8.00
CA LEU A 133 -5.35 3.00 8.60
C LEU A 133 -6.56 3.84 8.19
N GLY A 134 -6.45 5.18 8.26
CA GLY A 134 -7.51 6.08 7.82
C GLY A 134 -7.84 5.93 6.33
N LEU A 135 -6.82 5.75 5.50
CA LEU A 135 -6.97 5.51 4.05
C LEU A 135 -7.63 4.14 3.78
N ALA A 136 -7.27 3.09 4.52
CA ALA A 136 -7.86 1.76 4.41
C ALA A 136 -9.36 1.76 4.76
N VAL A 137 -9.73 2.43 5.84
CA VAL A 137 -11.14 2.62 6.20
C VAL A 137 -11.86 3.40 5.11
N SER A 138 -11.29 4.51 4.64
CA SER A 138 -11.90 5.32 3.58
C SER A 138 -12.09 4.53 2.28
N ALA A 139 -11.12 3.70 1.91
CA ALA A 139 -11.19 2.82 0.74
C ALA A 139 -12.32 1.79 0.88
N ALA A 140 -12.50 1.21 2.07
CA ALA A 140 -13.60 0.28 2.34
C ALA A 140 -14.97 0.98 2.22
N TYR A 141 -15.12 2.17 2.79
CA TYR A 141 -16.34 2.97 2.66
C TYR A 141 -16.66 3.29 1.19
N ALA A 142 -15.64 3.68 0.41
CA ALA A 142 -15.78 3.94 -1.02
C ALA A 142 -16.21 2.69 -1.80
N TYR A 143 -15.61 1.53 -1.52
CA TYR A 143 -15.94 0.27 -2.18
C TYR A 143 -17.36 -0.21 -1.89
N PHE A 144 -17.79 -0.12 -0.63
CA PHE A 144 -19.10 -0.60 -0.20
C PHE A 144 -20.23 0.43 -0.39
N GLY A 145 -19.91 1.65 -0.84
CA GLY A 145 -20.90 2.72 -1.00
C GLY A 145 -21.60 3.08 0.31
N LEU A 146 -20.89 2.92 1.44
CA LEU A 146 -21.46 3.19 2.76
C LEU A 146 -21.60 4.70 2.95
N SER A 147 -22.76 5.25 2.63
CA SER A 147 -23.11 6.61 3.01
C SER A 147 -23.39 6.67 4.51
N PRO A 148 -22.78 7.59 5.28
CA PRO A 148 -23.22 7.86 6.64
C PRO A 148 -24.71 8.21 6.59
N LYS A 149 -25.55 7.47 7.31
CA LYS A 149 -26.94 7.89 7.52
C LYS A 149 -26.90 9.11 8.44
N THR A 150 -26.93 10.29 7.85
CA THR A 150 -27.34 11.52 8.56
C THR A 150 -28.81 11.42 8.92
#